data_AF-A0A1W1Z402-F1
#
_entry.id   AF-A0A1W1Z402-F1
#
_cell.length_a   1.000
_cell.length_b   1.000
_cell.length_c   1.000
_cell.angle_alpha   90.00
_cell.angle_beta   90.00
_cell.angle_gamma   90.00
#
_symmetry.space_group_name_H-M   'P 1'
#
loop_
_entity.id
_entity.type
_entity.pdbx_description
1 polymer ?
#
loop_
_entity_poly.entity_id
_entity_poly.type
_entity_poly.pdbx_seq_one_letter_code
_entity_poly.pdbx_strand_id
1 'polypeptide(L)'
;MLILKITGDGLPKLNRALDELGNETVAHKAYRRAINKIGDQARTRVKRELAAQVGLTQKKLVELGGFRVTRANYSALEYKISTSGSPIPLKEFSAKQFSYGVRAKPWGRSQQFPSAFIYAGRWDSGNAIADGHVFKRTSKNSLPIEKLYGPSIPKEMVQGATAAAFTEYGPKLRERVEHELRQITQGVVS
;
A
#
# COMPACT_ATOMS: atom_id res chain seq x y z
N MET A 1 4.70 -11.47 -2.88
CA MET A 1 5.17 -10.25 -2.18
C MET A 1 5.54 -9.24 -3.22
N LEU A 2 5.03 -8.01 -3.14
CA LEU A 2 5.37 -6.96 -4.09
C LEU A 2 6.12 -5.84 -3.37
N ILE A 3 7.21 -5.37 -3.97
CA ILE A 3 8.14 -4.39 -3.38
C ILE A 3 8.25 -3.21 -4.32
N LEU A 4 7.94 -2.01 -3.82
CA LEU A 4 8.28 -0.75 -4.50
C LEU A 4 9.53 -0.16 -3.84
N LYS A 5 10.51 0.22 -4.65
CA LYS A 5 11.81 0.75 -4.23
C LYS A 5 12.01 2.17 -4.74
N ILE A 6 12.35 3.09 -3.85
CA ILE A 6 12.86 4.41 -4.25
C ILE A 6 14.39 4.31 -4.21
N THR A 7 15.00 4.29 -5.39
CA THR A 7 16.45 4.35 -5.59
C THR A 7 16.79 5.67 -6.27
N GLY A 8 17.80 6.38 -5.75
CA GLY A 8 18.30 7.60 -6.38
C GLY A 8 19.48 7.27 -7.29
N ASP A 9 19.32 7.45 -8.59
CA ASP A 9 20.39 7.26 -9.60
C ASP A 9 21.52 8.32 -9.49
N GLY A 10 21.37 9.29 -8.57
CA GLY A 10 22.38 10.30 -8.22
C GLY A 10 23.48 9.80 -7.28
N LEU A 11 23.35 8.60 -6.69
CA LEU A 11 24.33 8.05 -5.75
C LEU A 11 25.77 7.99 -6.29
N PRO A 12 26.05 7.51 -7.52
CA PRO A 12 27.42 7.43 -8.02
C PRO A 12 28.04 8.81 -8.33
N LYS A 13 27.21 9.76 -8.81
CA LYS A 13 27.68 11.10 -9.19
C LYS A 13 27.94 11.98 -7.96
N LEU A 14 27.14 11.82 -6.91
CA LEU A 14 27.34 12.55 -5.66
C LEU A 14 28.39 11.87 -4.78
N ASN A 15 28.52 10.54 -4.76
CA ASN A 15 29.63 9.86 -4.07
C ASN A 15 30.98 10.38 -4.57
N ARG A 16 31.14 10.61 -5.88
CA ARG A 16 32.35 11.29 -6.41
C ARG A 16 32.53 12.71 -5.89
N ALA A 17 31.47 13.52 -5.88
CA ALA A 17 31.51 14.88 -5.34
C ALA A 17 31.74 14.93 -3.82
N LEU A 18 31.41 13.85 -3.10
CA LEU A 18 31.53 13.73 -1.64
C LEU A 18 32.84 13.06 -1.20
N ASP A 19 33.42 12.19 -2.04
CA ASP A 19 34.81 11.77 -1.97
C ASP A 19 35.74 12.97 -2.13
N GLU A 20 35.40 13.89 -3.05
CA GLU A 20 36.09 15.19 -3.22
C GLU A 20 35.96 16.13 -2.00
N LEU A 21 34.94 15.94 -1.14
CA LEU A 21 34.72 16.69 0.11
C LEU A 21 35.24 15.96 1.37
N GLY A 22 35.75 14.73 1.24
CA GLY A 22 36.49 14.02 2.29
C GLY A 22 35.70 13.46 3.48
N ASN A 23 34.37 13.27 3.39
CA ASN A 23 33.61 12.70 4.51
C ASN A 23 32.38 11.86 4.08
N GLU A 24 32.61 10.60 3.72
CA GLU A 24 31.60 9.60 3.37
C GLU A 24 30.49 9.44 4.44
N THR A 25 30.84 9.62 5.73
CA THR A 25 29.88 9.50 6.83
C THR A 25 28.84 10.64 6.79
N VAL A 26 29.28 11.85 6.46
CA VAL A 26 28.40 13.02 6.29
C VAL A 26 27.45 12.82 5.10
N ALA A 27 27.98 12.33 3.98
CA ALA A 27 27.20 11.99 2.79
C ALA A 27 26.10 10.96 3.08
N HIS A 28 26.47 9.81 3.64
CA HIS A 28 25.51 8.74 3.98
C HIS A 28 24.43 9.22 4.95
N LYS A 29 24.79 10.09 5.90
CA LYS A 29 23.83 10.68 6.84
C LYS A 29 22.82 11.60 6.12
N ALA A 30 23.27 12.47 5.21
CA ALA A 30 22.41 13.34 4.41
C ALA A 30 21.45 12.51 3.55
N TYR A 31 21.99 11.55 2.80
CA TYR A 31 21.21 10.67 1.94
C TYR A 31 20.15 9.89 2.70
N ARG A 32 20.54 9.24 3.79
CA ARG A 32 19.61 8.47 4.62
C ARG A 32 18.47 9.35 5.14
N ARG A 33 18.76 10.60 5.57
CA ARG A 33 17.73 11.54 6.02
C ARG A 33 16.80 11.95 4.88
N ALA A 34 17.35 12.31 3.73
CA ALA A 34 16.58 12.69 2.55
C ALA A 34 15.66 11.56 2.07
N ILE A 35 16.21 10.35 1.88
CA ILE A 35 15.47 9.16 1.46
C ILE A 35 14.35 8.84 2.44
N ASN A 36 14.64 8.87 3.75
CA ASN A 36 13.62 8.60 4.75
C ASN A 36 12.52 9.67 4.79
N LYS A 37 12.87 10.95 4.63
CA LYS A 37 11.90 12.04 4.63
C LYS A 37 10.96 11.95 3.43
N ILE A 38 11.51 11.78 2.23
CA ILE A 38 10.72 11.63 1.00
C ILE A 38 9.94 10.31 1.02
N GLY A 39 10.55 9.23 1.48
CA GLY A 39 9.90 7.94 1.67
C GLY A 39 8.69 8.01 2.59
N ASP A 40 8.76 8.75 3.69
CA ASP A 40 7.62 8.93 4.61
C ASP A 40 6.49 9.76 3.99
N GLN A 41 6.82 10.77 3.19
CA GLN A 41 5.83 11.53 2.42
C GLN A 41 5.15 10.64 1.37
N ALA A 42 5.95 9.89 0.61
CA ALA A 42 5.47 8.94 -0.38
C ALA A 42 4.58 7.88 0.26
N ARG A 43 5.02 7.27 1.38
CA ARG A 43 4.23 6.31 2.17
C ARG A 43 2.88 6.88 2.57
N THR A 44 2.86 8.11 3.08
CA THR A 44 1.61 8.73 3.55
C THR A 44 0.61 8.87 2.41
N ARG A 45 1.07 9.33 1.24
CA ARG A 45 0.21 9.47 0.07
C ARG A 45 -0.19 8.12 -0.51
N VAL A 46 0.76 7.22 -0.75
CA VAL A 46 0.52 5.84 -1.21
C VAL A 46 -0.52 5.14 -0.35
N LYS A 47 -0.39 5.18 0.98
CA LYS A 47 -1.35 4.56 1.91
C LYS A 47 -2.75 5.17 1.76
N ARG A 48 -2.85 6.49 1.56
CA ARG A 48 -4.13 7.19 1.39
C ARG A 48 -4.79 6.84 0.06
N GLU A 49 -4.05 6.94 -1.05
CA GLU A 49 -4.55 6.63 -2.39
C GLU A 49 -4.93 5.15 -2.49
N LEU A 50 -4.09 4.25 -1.98
CA LEU A 50 -4.35 2.81 -1.99
C LEU A 50 -5.61 2.47 -1.20
N ALA A 51 -5.79 3.05 0.00
CA ALA A 51 -6.99 2.84 0.81
C ALA A 51 -8.26 3.29 0.07
N ALA A 52 -8.22 4.46 -0.58
CA ALA A 52 -9.33 4.97 -1.38
C ALA A 52 -9.61 4.09 -2.61
N GLN A 53 -8.55 3.69 -3.34
CA GLN A 53 -8.62 2.85 -4.54
C GLN A 53 -9.25 1.50 -4.25
N VAL A 54 -8.92 0.87 -3.11
CA VAL A 54 -9.48 -0.44 -2.74
C VAL A 54 -10.83 -0.33 -2.03
N GLY A 55 -11.18 0.83 -1.47
CA GLY A 55 -12.40 1.03 -0.70
C GLY A 55 -12.30 0.55 0.75
N LEU A 56 -11.11 0.62 1.36
CA LEU A 56 -10.88 0.30 2.77
C LEU A 56 -10.49 1.54 3.56
N THR A 57 -10.63 1.47 4.88
CA THR A 57 -9.98 2.46 5.75
C THR A 57 -8.47 2.21 5.77
N GLN A 58 -7.67 3.25 6.03
CA GLN A 58 -6.21 3.11 6.12
C GLN A 58 -5.80 2.11 7.23
N LYS A 59 -6.59 2.01 8.30
CA LYS A 59 -6.38 1.04 9.39
C LYS A 59 -6.51 -0.40 8.87
N LYS A 60 -7.63 -0.71 8.22
CA LYS A 60 -7.89 -2.04 7.63
C LYS A 60 -6.87 -2.40 6.55
N LEU A 61 -6.44 -1.43 5.75
CA LEU A 61 -5.39 -1.64 4.76
C LEU A 61 -4.08 -2.11 5.40
N VAL A 62 -3.68 -1.53 6.54
CA VAL A 62 -2.45 -1.93 7.24
C VAL A 62 -2.61 -3.30 7.90
N GLU A 63 -3.75 -3.54 8.56
CA GLU A 63 -4.03 -4.79 9.27
C GLU A 63 -4.16 -5.98 8.32
N LEU A 64 -4.87 -5.81 7.20
CA LEU A 64 -5.24 -6.91 6.30
C LEU A 64 -4.36 -6.99 5.04
N GLY A 65 -3.80 -5.86 4.59
CA GLY A 65 -3.02 -5.75 3.36
C GLY A 65 -1.51 -5.97 3.54
N GLY A 66 -1.07 -6.30 4.76
CA GLY A 66 0.33 -6.54 5.07
C GLY A 66 1.25 -5.37 4.69
N PHE A 67 0.74 -4.14 4.82
CA PHE A 67 1.44 -2.92 4.42
C PHE A 67 2.61 -2.64 5.38
N ARG A 68 3.84 -2.85 4.91
CA ARG A 68 5.07 -2.70 5.69
C ARG A 68 6.03 -1.73 5.03
N VAL A 69 6.82 -1.08 5.89
CA VAL A 69 7.81 -0.10 5.49
C VAL A 69 9.17 -0.49 6.04
N THR A 70 10.18 -0.46 5.18
CA THR A 70 11.58 -0.57 5.56
C THR A 70 12.25 0.75 5.23
N ARG A 71 12.72 1.44 6.27
CA ARG A 71 13.43 2.72 6.15
C ARG A 71 14.87 2.49 5.70
N ALA A 72 15.46 3.51 5.08
CA ALA A 72 16.87 3.54 4.79
C ALA A 72 17.69 3.59 6.09
N ASN A 73 18.77 2.84 6.12
CA ASN A 73 19.75 2.81 7.20
C ASN A 73 21.16 3.03 6.62
N TYR A 74 22.22 2.90 7.44
CA TYR A 74 23.59 3.14 6.97
C TYR A 74 24.13 2.05 6.05
N SER A 75 23.63 0.81 6.12
CA SER A 75 24.04 -0.29 5.24
C SER A 75 23.21 -0.40 3.96
N ALA A 76 22.00 0.14 3.97
CA ALA A 76 21.05 0.11 2.87
C ALA A 76 20.36 1.47 2.73
N LEU A 77 20.81 2.27 1.75
CA LEU A 77 20.24 3.57 1.39
C LEU A 77 19.03 3.40 0.47
N GLU A 78 18.04 2.64 0.91
CA GLU A 78 16.80 2.41 0.15
C GLU A 78 15.57 2.48 1.07
N TYR A 79 14.49 3.06 0.55
CA TYR A 79 13.19 3.03 1.21
C TYR A 79 12.27 2.05 0.48
N LYS A 80 11.73 1.08 1.21
CA LYS A 80 10.83 0.07 0.65
C LYS A 80 9.45 0.16 1.24
N ILE A 81 8.46 0.15 0.37
CA ILE A 81 7.06 -0.11 0.73
C ILE A 81 6.73 -1.49 0.18
N SER A 82 6.26 -2.37 1.05
CA SER A 82 5.91 -3.74 0.69
C SER A 82 4.50 -4.07 1.16
N THR A 83 3.80 -4.86 0.36
CA THR A 83 2.50 -5.43 0.72
C THR A 83 2.54 -6.94 0.50
N SER A 84 1.72 -7.63 1.28
CA SER A 84 1.60 -9.08 1.24
C SER A 84 0.15 -9.48 1.51
N GLY A 85 -0.18 -10.72 1.21
CA GLY A 85 -1.50 -11.28 1.52
C GLY A 85 -2.34 -11.59 0.29
N SER A 86 -3.42 -12.31 0.57
CA SER A 86 -4.43 -12.74 -0.37
C SER A 86 -5.46 -11.63 -0.63
N PRO A 87 -6.32 -11.77 -1.65
CA PRO A 87 -7.49 -10.91 -1.82
C PRO A 87 -8.26 -10.73 -0.51
N ILE A 88 -8.71 -9.51 -0.25
CA ILE A 88 -9.39 -9.18 1.01
C ILE A 88 -10.81 -9.76 0.96
N PRO A 89 -11.29 -10.46 2.02
CA PRO A 89 -12.64 -11.00 2.05
C PRO A 89 -13.71 -9.92 1.82
N LEU A 90 -14.77 -10.26 1.08
CA LEU A 90 -15.78 -9.27 0.71
C LEU A 90 -16.53 -8.67 1.92
N LYS A 91 -16.53 -9.37 3.07
CA LYS A 91 -17.11 -8.89 4.34
C LYS A 91 -16.52 -7.56 4.81
N GLU A 92 -15.26 -7.29 4.45
CA GLU A 92 -14.54 -6.09 4.91
C GLU A 92 -15.03 -4.81 4.25
N PHE A 93 -15.75 -4.93 3.13
CA PHE A 93 -16.23 -3.83 2.29
C PHE A 93 -17.70 -3.50 2.57
N SER A 94 -18.08 -3.44 3.84
CA SER A 94 -19.45 -3.12 4.28
C SER A 94 -20.51 -4.03 3.64
N ALA A 95 -20.24 -5.33 3.59
CA ALA A 95 -21.14 -6.30 2.99
C ALA A 95 -22.45 -6.40 3.80
N LYS A 96 -23.59 -6.37 3.10
CA LYS A 96 -24.92 -6.55 3.67
C LYS A 96 -25.73 -7.48 2.78
N GLN A 97 -26.43 -8.45 3.38
CA GLN A 97 -27.31 -9.35 2.65
C GLN A 97 -28.70 -8.75 2.51
N PHE A 98 -29.33 -9.02 1.37
CA PHE A 98 -30.67 -8.66 0.95
C PHE A 98 -31.34 -9.90 0.34
N SER A 99 -32.63 -9.80 0.02
CA SER A 99 -33.39 -10.88 -0.62
C SER A 99 -32.78 -11.38 -1.94
N TYR A 100 -32.14 -10.51 -2.71
CA TYR A 100 -31.51 -10.84 -4.00
C TYR A 100 -30.06 -11.34 -3.90
N GLY A 101 -29.41 -11.19 -2.75
CA GLY A 101 -28.01 -11.53 -2.56
C GLY A 101 -27.27 -10.57 -1.63
N VAL A 102 -26.00 -10.30 -1.88
CA VAL A 102 -25.18 -9.39 -1.04
C VAL A 102 -24.81 -8.12 -1.79
N ARG A 103 -24.86 -6.98 -1.11
CA ARG A 103 -24.29 -5.72 -1.58
C ARG A 103 -23.04 -5.40 -0.79
N ALA A 104 -21.95 -5.07 -1.48
CA ALA A 104 -20.69 -4.66 -0.86
C ALA A 104 -20.05 -3.51 -1.65
N LYS A 105 -19.00 -2.89 -1.11
CA LYS A 105 -18.33 -1.73 -1.72
C LYS A 105 -16.85 -1.94 -2.05
N PRO A 106 -16.46 -2.99 -2.78
CA PRO A 106 -15.07 -3.14 -3.22
C PRO A 106 -14.70 -2.03 -4.21
N TRP A 107 -13.44 -1.61 -4.21
CA TRP A 107 -12.93 -0.45 -4.98
C TRP A 107 -13.68 0.87 -4.71
N GLY A 108 -14.28 0.99 -3.52
CA GLY A 108 -15.07 2.16 -3.13
C GLY A 108 -16.42 2.30 -3.85
N ARG A 109 -16.81 1.32 -4.69
CA ARG A 109 -18.04 1.36 -5.49
C ARG A 109 -19.03 0.33 -5.01
N SER A 110 -20.30 0.71 -4.85
CA SER A 110 -21.36 -0.23 -4.48
C SER A 110 -21.61 -1.23 -5.60
N GLN A 111 -21.45 -2.50 -5.30
CA GLN A 111 -21.66 -3.62 -6.21
C GLN A 111 -22.67 -4.60 -5.60
N GLN A 112 -23.49 -5.17 -6.47
CA GLN A 112 -24.41 -6.24 -6.10
C GLN A 112 -23.80 -7.57 -6.51
N PHE A 113 -23.91 -8.55 -5.63
CA PHE A 113 -23.47 -9.93 -5.81
C PHE A 113 -24.71 -10.81 -5.72
N PRO A 114 -25.42 -11.02 -6.85
CA PRO A 114 -26.63 -11.83 -6.86
C PRO A 114 -26.34 -13.26 -6.40
N SER A 115 -27.29 -13.85 -5.67
CA SER A 115 -27.20 -15.21 -5.12
C SER A 115 -26.04 -15.43 -4.13
N ALA A 116 -25.31 -14.38 -3.76
CA ALA A 116 -24.36 -14.44 -2.65
C ALA A 116 -25.10 -14.32 -1.32
N PHE A 117 -24.55 -14.89 -0.26
CA PHE A 117 -25.17 -14.90 1.06
C PHE A 117 -24.12 -14.81 2.17
N ILE A 118 -24.55 -14.33 3.32
CA ILE A 118 -23.81 -14.20 4.58
C ILE A 118 -24.46 -15.07 5.65
N TYR A 119 -25.79 -15.13 5.67
CA TYR A 119 -26.59 -15.85 6.64
C TYR A 119 -27.02 -17.24 6.13
N ALA A 120 -27.18 -18.19 7.06
CA ALA A 120 -27.77 -19.49 6.79
C ALA A 120 -29.30 -19.39 6.68
N GLY A 121 -29.88 -20.19 5.77
CA GLY A 121 -31.32 -20.21 5.54
C GLY A 121 -31.80 -18.93 4.84
N ARG A 122 -32.65 -18.14 5.52
CA ARG A 122 -33.21 -16.89 4.99
C ARG A 122 -32.21 -15.73 5.09
N TRP A 123 -32.40 -14.73 4.25
CA TRP A 123 -31.51 -13.56 4.15
C TRP A 123 -31.53 -12.63 5.37
N ASP A 124 -32.55 -12.75 6.22
CA ASP A 124 -32.82 -11.98 7.42
C ASP A 124 -32.68 -12.80 8.70
N SER A 125 -32.18 -14.04 8.61
CA SER A 125 -32.16 -14.97 9.74
C SER A 125 -31.22 -14.55 10.88
N GLY A 126 -30.27 -13.64 10.63
CA GLY A 126 -29.25 -13.23 11.60
C GLY A 126 -28.15 -14.28 11.87
N ASN A 127 -28.31 -15.51 11.36
CA ASN A 127 -27.41 -16.62 11.60
C ASN A 127 -26.21 -16.58 10.64
N ALA A 128 -25.21 -15.76 10.95
CA ALA A 128 -24.06 -15.52 10.08
C ALA A 128 -23.18 -16.79 9.93
N ILE A 129 -22.81 -17.12 8.70
CA ILE A 129 -21.94 -18.25 8.38
C ILE A 129 -20.48 -17.80 8.44
N ALA A 130 -19.64 -18.61 9.09
CA ALA A 130 -18.19 -18.45 9.12
C ALA A 130 -17.75 -16.99 9.37
N ASP A 131 -18.16 -16.43 10.50
CA ASP A 131 -17.81 -15.06 10.92
C ASP A 131 -18.23 -13.96 9.92
N GLY A 132 -19.42 -14.13 9.34
CA GLY A 132 -20.04 -13.15 8.45
C GLY A 132 -19.37 -13.04 7.08
N HIS A 133 -18.65 -14.08 6.65
CA HIS A 133 -18.09 -14.11 5.32
C HIS A 133 -19.17 -14.19 4.23
N VAL A 134 -18.85 -13.64 3.06
CA VAL A 134 -19.73 -13.70 1.90
C VAL A 134 -19.39 -14.92 1.09
N PHE A 135 -20.39 -15.75 0.82
CA PHE A 135 -20.26 -16.96 0.02
C PHE A 135 -21.19 -16.92 -1.19
N LYS A 136 -20.85 -17.71 -2.19
CA LYS A 136 -21.71 -18.01 -3.33
C LYS A 136 -21.68 -19.51 -3.61
N ARG A 137 -22.80 -20.07 -4.06
CA ARG A 137 -22.83 -21.47 -4.52
C ARG A 137 -22.17 -21.55 -5.89
N THR A 138 -21.34 -22.56 -6.10
CA THR A 138 -20.71 -22.82 -7.40
C THR A 138 -21.58 -23.71 -8.28
N SER A 139 -22.54 -24.42 -7.70
CA SER A 139 -23.48 -25.29 -8.41
C SER A 139 -24.93 -25.01 -8.00
N LYS A 140 -25.89 -25.69 -8.66
CA LYS A 140 -27.31 -25.66 -8.26
C LYS A 140 -27.55 -26.33 -6.91
N ASN A 141 -26.67 -27.26 -6.51
CA ASN A 141 -26.75 -27.95 -5.24
C ASN A 141 -26.35 -27.02 -4.10
N SER A 142 -26.78 -27.34 -2.87
CA SER A 142 -26.46 -26.52 -1.68
C SER A 142 -24.95 -26.39 -1.43
N LEU A 143 -24.18 -27.40 -1.85
CA LEU A 143 -22.72 -27.45 -1.85
C LEU A 143 -22.23 -27.80 -3.26
N PRO A 144 -21.01 -27.38 -3.66
CA PRO A 144 -20.03 -26.61 -2.89
C PRO A 144 -20.33 -25.10 -2.87
N ILE A 145 -19.77 -24.43 -1.86
CA ILE A 145 -19.82 -22.97 -1.69
C ILE A 145 -18.41 -22.40 -1.77
N GLU A 146 -18.26 -21.25 -2.41
CA GLU A 146 -17.00 -20.51 -2.52
C GLU A 146 -17.10 -19.19 -1.78
N LYS A 147 -15.99 -18.78 -1.16
CA LYS A 147 -15.88 -17.48 -0.50
C LYS A 147 -15.61 -16.40 -1.53
N LEU A 148 -16.35 -15.30 -1.46
CA LEU A 148 -16.13 -14.14 -2.31
C LEU A 148 -15.10 -13.18 -1.71
N TYR A 149 -14.30 -12.62 -2.59
CA TYR A 149 -13.20 -11.70 -2.26
C TYR A 149 -13.32 -10.40 -3.06
N GLY A 150 -12.79 -9.33 -2.49
CA GLY A 150 -12.60 -8.05 -3.13
C GLY A 150 -11.17 -7.88 -3.67
N PRO A 151 -10.67 -6.64 -3.75
CA PRO A 151 -9.35 -6.34 -4.30
C PRO A 151 -8.20 -7.06 -3.60
N SER A 152 -7.15 -7.31 -4.38
CA SER A 152 -5.84 -7.78 -3.89
C SER A 152 -4.91 -6.60 -3.70
N ILE A 153 -4.53 -6.30 -2.46
CA ILE A 153 -3.70 -5.13 -2.13
C ILE A 153 -2.38 -5.08 -2.93
N PRO A 154 -1.62 -6.18 -3.09
CA PRO A 154 -0.39 -6.16 -3.88
C PRO A 154 -0.63 -5.81 -5.35
N LYS A 155 -1.73 -6.28 -5.95
CA LYS A 155 -2.09 -5.99 -7.35
C LYS A 155 -2.46 -4.51 -7.51
N GLU A 156 -3.25 -3.98 -6.57
CA GLU A 156 -3.70 -2.59 -6.59
C GLU A 156 -2.55 -1.60 -6.33
N MET A 157 -1.54 -2.01 -5.56
CA MET A 157 -0.39 -1.15 -5.23
C MET A 157 0.46 -0.75 -6.46
N VAL A 158 0.48 -1.57 -7.50
CA VAL A 158 1.22 -1.29 -8.76
C VAL A 158 0.34 -0.72 -9.87
N GLN A 159 -0.91 -0.37 -9.57
CA GLN A 159 -1.86 0.09 -10.56
C GLN A 159 -2.42 1.46 -10.17
N GLY A 160 -2.89 2.19 -11.19
CA GLY A 160 -3.67 3.41 -11.04
C GLY A 160 -2.98 4.50 -10.21
N ALA A 161 -3.76 5.11 -9.32
CA ALA A 161 -3.34 6.26 -8.52
C ALA A 161 -2.19 5.94 -7.57
N THR A 162 -2.07 4.69 -7.11
CA THR A 162 -1.01 4.29 -6.17
C THR A 162 0.36 4.28 -6.85
N ALA A 163 0.44 3.76 -8.08
CA ALA A 163 1.67 3.79 -8.88
C ALA A 163 2.07 5.24 -9.24
N ALA A 164 1.11 6.06 -9.67
CA ALA A 164 1.34 7.47 -9.99
C ALA A 164 1.83 8.27 -8.79
N ALA A 165 1.23 8.04 -7.61
CA ALA A 165 1.64 8.68 -6.37
C ALA A 165 3.08 8.33 -6.00
N PHE A 166 3.57 7.13 -6.34
CA PHE A 166 4.94 6.73 -6.09
C PHE A 166 5.94 7.40 -7.04
N THR A 167 5.65 7.42 -8.34
CA THR A 167 6.50 8.05 -9.35
C THR A 167 6.69 9.54 -9.15
N GLU A 168 5.71 10.23 -8.56
CA GLU A 168 5.79 11.67 -8.30
C GLU A 168 6.88 12.06 -7.27
N TYR A 169 7.28 11.15 -6.38
CA TYR A 169 8.30 11.47 -5.37
C TYR A 169 9.73 11.19 -5.81
N GLY A 170 9.93 10.52 -6.96
CA GLY A 170 11.27 10.29 -7.52
C GLY A 170 12.06 11.59 -7.73
N PRO A 171 11.52 12.57 -8.46
CA PRO A 171 12.20 13.85 -8.70
C PRO A 171 12.49 14.65 -7.42
N LYS A 172 11.58 14.61 -6.43
CA LYS A 172 11.68 15.33 -5.15
C LYS A 172 12.83 14.83 -4.27
N LEU A 173 13.36 13.63 -4.55
CA LEU A 173 14.50 13.10 -3.80
C LEU A 173 15.76 13.94 -3.99
N ARG A 174 16.03 14.39 -5.22
CA ARG A 174 17.24 15.16 -5.53
C ARG A 174 17.28 16.48 -4.77
N GLU A 175 16.21 17.27 -4.88
CA GLU A 175 16.07 18.56 -4.16
C GLU A 175 16.24 18.37 -2.65
N ARG A 176 15.72 17.27 -2.10
CA ARG A 176 15.85 17.00 -0.67
C ARG A 176 17.26 16.62 -0.25
N VAL A 177 17.98 15.85 -1.07
CA VAL A 177 19.39 15.50 -0.80
C VAL A 177 20.25 16.76 -0.78
N GLU A 178 20.07 17.66 -1.75
CA GLU A 178 20.77 18.95 -1.82
C GLU A 178 20.49 19.80 -0.57
N HIS A 179 19.24 19.85 -0.10
CA HIS A 179 18.88 20.53 1.14
C HIS A 179 19.55 19.92 2.38
N GLU A 180 19.55 18.59 2.53
CA GLU A 180 20.18 17.92 3.67
C GLU A 180 21.71 18.10 3.67
N LEU A 181 22.35 18.10 2.49
CA LEU A 181 23.77 18.40 2.36
C LEU A 181 24.09 19.82 2.83
N ARG A 182 23.38 20.84 2.32
CA ARG A 182 23.55 22.24 2.76
C ARG A 182 23.40 22.40 4.27
N GLN A 183 22.46 21.70 4.88
CA GLN A 183 22.25 21.72 6.32
C GLN A 183 23.41 21.09 7.11
N ILE A 184 23.99 19.98 6.62
CA ILE A 184 25.09 19.31 7.31
C ILE A 184 26.42 20.05 7.10
N THR A 185 26.63 20.63 5.91
CA THR A 185 27.83 21.40 5.59
C THR A 185 27.75 22.87 6.02
N GLN A 186 26.72 23.28 6.77
CA GLN A 186 26.49 24.67 7.21
C GLN A 186 26.53 25.71 6.06
N GLY A 187 26.13 25.31 4.85
CA GLY A 187 26.11 26.19 3.68
C GLY A 187 27.44 26.33 2.93
N VAL A 188 28.48 25.55 3.28
CA VAL A 188 29.80 25.60 2.61
C VAL A 188 29.75 25.05 1.17
N VAL A 189 28.75 24.24 0.83
CA VAL A 189 28.61 23.60 -0.50
C VAL A 189 27.30 24.09 -1.13
N SER A 190 27.42 24.76 -2.29
CA SER A 190 26.31 25.35 -3.05
C SER A 190 25.78 24.40 -4.11
#